data_AF-A0A7S1IJV8-F1
#
_entry.id   AF-A0A7S1IJV8-F1
#
_cell.length_a   1.000
_cell.length_b   1.000
_cell.length_c   1.000
_cell.angle_alpha   90.00
_cell.angle_beta   90.00
_cell.angle_gamma   90.00
#
_symmetry.space_group_name_H-M   'P 1'
#
loop_
_entity.id
_entity.type
_entity.pdbx_description
1 polymer ?
#
loop_
_entity_poly.entity_id
_entity_poly.type
_entity_poly.pdbx_seq_one_letter_code
_entity_poly.pdbx_strand_id
1 'polypeptide(L)'
;LLAIQAIQDLEFLEHTTKVARFVGFITICFPTENVKQAQLAATVLGRLAKIGGALATDVVESEAKRALEWLISEKDVHNRRYCALLVLRELTTAVPSLLFQRVEQFIEAVW
;
A
#
# COMPACT_ATOMS: atom_id res chain seq x y z
N LEU A 1 -0.48 -16.90 6.84
CA LEU A 1 -1.86 -16.33 6.90
C LEU A 1 -2.21 -15.84 8.31
N LEU A 2 -1.96 -16.61 9.38
CA LEU A 2 -2.21 -16.20 10.77
C LEU A 2 -1.46 -14.92 11.20
N ALA A 3 -0.23 -14.69 10.75
CA ALA A 3 0.55 -13.51 11.16
C ALA A 3 -0.03 -12.17 10.65
N ILE A 4 -0.67 -12.16 9.48
CA ILE A 4 -1.26 -10.92 8.92
C ILE A 4 -2.62 -10.63 9.58
N GLN A 5 -3.38 -11.68 9.92
CA GLN A 5 -4.58 -11.54 10.77
C GLN A 5 -4.23 -11.15 12.20
N ALA A 6 -3.11 -11.63 12.76
CA ALA A 6 -2.68 -11.22 14.11
C ALA A 6 -2.26 -9.74 14.20
N ILE A 7 -1.84 -9.12 13.08
CA ILE A 7 -1.63 -7.66 13.00
C ILE A 7 -2.99 -6.92 13.00
N GLN A 8 -4.06 -7.59 12.57
CA GLN A 8 -5.42 -7.05 12.52
C GLN A 8 -6.02 -6.81 13.93
N ASP A 9 -5.51 -7.52 14.94
CA ASP A 9 -5.93 -7.44 16.35
C ASP A 9 -4.97 -6.64 17.24
N LEU A 10 -3.84 -6.15 16.71
CA LEU A 10 -2.85 -5.41 17.51
C LEU A 10 -3.24 -3.92 17.63
N GLU A 11 -4.09 -3.61 18.61
CA GLU A 11 -4.42 -2.24 19.04
C GLU A 11 -3.24 -1.43 19.63
N PHE A 12 -2.00 -1.89 19.51
CA PHE A 12 -0.83 -1.23 20.12
C PHE A 12 0.26 -0.91 19.10
N LEU A 13 0.03 0.13 18.28
CA LEU A 13 1.08 0.77 17.48
C LEU A 13 1.46 2.13 18.09
N GLU A 14 1.80 2.15 19.39
CA GLU A 14 2.42 3.31 20.06
C GLU A 14 3.85 3.61 19.57
N HIS A 15 4.36 2.86 18.59
CA HIS A 15 5.71 3.05 18.06
C HIS A 15 5.68 3.24 16.55
N THR A 16 5.68 4.50 16.13
CA THR A 16 5.78 4.96 14.74
C THR A 16 6.92 4.29 13.96
N THR A 17 8.03 3.96 14.63
CA THR A 17 9.17 3.25 14.06
C THR A 17 8.86 1.79 13.69
N LYS A 18 7.96 1.13 14.41
CA LYS A 18 7.51 -0.23 14.09
C LYS A 18 6.61 -0.22 12.85
N VAL A 19 5.75 0.79 12.71
CA VAL A 19 4.85 0.97 11.56
C VAL A 19 5.65 1.04 10.25
N ALA A 20 6.69 1.87 10.18
CA ALA A 20 7.52 1.99 8.98
C ALA A 20 8.17 0.66 8.55
N ARG A 21 8.66 -0.14 9.51
CA ARG A 21 9.21 -1.48 9.21
C ARG A 21 8.16 -2.44 8.73
N PHE A 22 6.97 -2.42 9.33
CA PHE A 22 5.85 -3.27 8.89
C PHE A 22 5.40 -2.94 7.48
N VAL A 23 5.33 -1.65 7.13
CA VAL A 23 5.07 -1.24 5.75
C VAL A 23 6.12 -1.86 4.84
N GLY A 24 7.42 -1.70 5.14
CA GLY A 24 8.52 -2.29 4.39
C GLY A 24 8.43 -3.81 4.21
N PHE A 25 8.05 -4.56 5.26
CA PHE A 25 7.88 -6.02 5.16
C PHE A 25 6.71 -6.42 4.27
N ILE A 26 5.59 -5.69 4.36
CA ILE A 26 4.42 -5.93 3.52
C ILE A 26 4.74 -5.58 2.06
N THR A 27 5.53 -4.55 1.82
CA THR A 27 5.85 -4.08 0.47
C THR A 27 6.85 -4.92 -0.28
N ILE A 28 7.63 -5.76 0.42
CA ILE A 28 8.43 -6.85 -0.17
C ILE A 28 7.54 -8.01 -0.65
N CYS A 29 6.35 -8.18 -0.07
CA CYS A 29 5.42 -9.25 -0.48
C CYS A 29 4.76 -8.99 -1.84
N PHE A 30 4.95 -7.82 -2.44
CA PHE A 30 4.43 -7.46 -3.75
C PHE A 30 5.55 -7.48 -4.81
N PRO A 31 5.28 -7.97 -6.04
CA PRO A 31 4.00 -8.52 -6.53
C PRO A 31 3.76 -9.97 -6.08
N THR A 32 2.50 -10.34 -5.80
CA THR A 32 2.12 -11.71 -5.43
C THR A 32 1.11 -12.28 -6.43
N GLU A 33 1.17 -13.59 -6.66
CA GLU A 33 0.20 -14.29 -7.52
C GLU A 33 -1.11 -14.62 -6.79
N ASN A 34 -1.08 -14.64 -5.45
CA ASN A 34 -2.26 -14.97 -4.65
C ASN A 34 -3.10 -13.72 -4.37
N VAL A 35 -4.24 -13.61 -5.05
CA VAL A 35 -5.21 -12.51 -4.91
C VAL A 35 -5.61 -12.25 -3.45
N LYS A 36 -5.85 -13.30 -2.65
CA LYS A 36 -6.25 -13.14 -1.25
C LYS A 36 -5.13 -12.55 -0.40
N GLN A 37 -3.89 -12.94 -0.67
CA GLN A 37 -2.72 -12.40 0.01
C GLN A 37 -2.50 -10.94 -0.37
N ALA A 38 -2.66 -10.59 -1.65
CA ALA A 38 -2.58 -9.21 -2.13
C ALA A 38 -3.61 -8.30 -1.44
N GLN A 39 -4.88 -8.74 -1.38
CA GLN A 39 -5.96 -8.00 -0.74
C GLN A 39 -5.71 -7.78 0.75
N LEU A 40 -5.30 -8.84 1.46
CA LEU A 40 -5.02 -8.76 2.89
C LEU A 40 -3.83 -7.83 3.18
N ALA A 41 -2.75 -7.96 2.41
CA ALA A 41 -1.57 -7.11 2.51
C ALA A 41 -1.89 -5.63 2.25
N ALA A 42 -2.64 -5.33 1.19
CA ALA A 42 -3.06 -3.97 0.88
C ALA A 42 -3.96 -3.38 1.98
N THR A 43 -4.89 -4.17 2.52
CA THR A 43 -5.79 -3.73 3.60
C THR A 43 -5.01 -3.36 4.86
N VAL A 44 -4.01 -4.17 5.23
CA VAL A 44 -3.15 -3.87 6.38
C VAL A 44 -2.33 -2.61 6.13
N LEU A 45 -1.83 -2.42 4.91
CA LEU A 45 -1.05 -1.24 4.53
C LEU A 45 -1.88 0.05 4.64
N GLY A 46 -3.14 0.06 4.19
CA GLY A 46 -4.06 1.19 4.37
C GLY A 46 -4.33 1.51 5.85
N ARG A 47 -4.48 0.50 6.70
CA ARG A 47 -4.64 0.71 8.16
C ARG A 47 -3.38 1.27 8.80
N LEU A 48 -2.20 0.76 8.44
CA LEU A 48 -0.92 1.28 8.91
C LEU A 48 -0.73 2.75 8.50
N ALA A 49 -1.17 3.11 7.29
CA ALA A 49 -1.17 4.50 6.83
C ALA A 49 -2.05 5.41 7.69
N LYS A 50 -3.22 4.92 8.13
CA LYS A 50 -4.15 5.67 9.00
C LYS A 50 -3.59 5.87 10.41
N ILE A 51 -2.88 4.88 10.95
CA ILE A 51 -2.43 4.87 12.36
C ILE A 51 -1.05 5.53 12.52
N GLY A 52 -0.19 5.46 11.51
CA GLY A 52 1.24 5.75 11.64
C GLY A 52 1.68 7.22 11.68
N GLY A 53 0.76 8.17 11.75
CA GLY A 53 1.08 9.60 11.88
C GLY A 53 2.05 10.13 10.81
N ALA A 54 2.84 11.16 11.15
CA ALA A 54 3.71 11.85 10.17
C ALA A 54 4.79 10.95 9.55
N LEU A 55 5.51 10.15 10.36
CA LEU A 55 6.59 9.28 9.85
C LEU A 55 6.08 8.17 8.91
N ALA A 56 4.87 7.66 9.14
CA ALA A 56 4.28 6.71 8.20
C ALA A 56 3.78 7.40 6.92
N THR A 57 3.46 8.69 6.98
CA THR A 57 3.02 9.45 5.79
C THR A 57 4.10 9.45 4.72
N ASP A 58 5.37 9.68 5.09
CA ASP A 58 6.49 9.67 4.14
C ASP A 58 6.69 8.29 3.49
N VAL A 59 6.64 7.23 4.30
CA VAL A 59 6.80 5.85 3.83
C VAL A 59 5.65 5.47 2.91
N VAL A 60 4.41 5.77 3.32
CA VAL A 60 3.21 5.55 2.52
C VAL A 60 3.25 6.34 1.21
N GLU A 61 3.75 7.57 1.25
CA GLU A 61 3.87 8.42 0.08
C GLU A 61 4.87 7.84 -0.94
N SER A 62 5.99 7.29 -0.45
CA SER A 62 6.97 6.58 -1.26
C SER A 62 6.40 5.30 -1.88
N GLU A 63 5.55 4.58 -1.14
CA GLU A 63 4.88 3.38 -1.62
C GLU A 63 3.81 3.69 -2.67
N ALA A 64 3.08 4.79 -2.51
CA ALA A 64 2.17 5.27 -3.54
C ALA A 64 2.90 5.67 -4.84
N LYS A 65 4.12 6.21 -4.76
CA LYS A 65 4.96 6.50 -5.95
C LYS A 65 5.31 5.20 -6.66
N ARG A 66 5.82 4.22 -5.90
CA ARG A 66 6.20 2.90 -6.43
C ARG A 66 5.03 2.15 -7.05
N ALA A 67 3.85 2.23 -6.45
CA ALA A 67 2.65 1.62 -7.01
C ALA A 67 2.21 2.27 -8.34
N LEU A 68 2.35 3.59 -8.48
CA LEU A 68 2.11 4.28 -9.76
C LEU A 68 3.12 3.87 -10.84
N GLU A 69 4.40 3.75 -10.49
CA GLU A 69 5.43 3.26 -11.41
C GLU A 69 5.10 1.85 -11.94
N TRP A 70 4.56 0.99 -11.08
CA TRP A 70 4.10 -0.36 -11.47
C TRP A 70 2.91 -0.36 -12.43
N LEU A 71 2.07 0.69 -12.41
CA LEU A 71 0.98 0.86 -13.37
C LEU A 71 1.48 1.35 -14.74
N ILE A 72 2.38 2.35 -14.72
CA ILE A 72 2.93 2.99 -15.93
C ILE A 72 3.85 2.04 -16.71
N SER A 73 4.54 1.11 -16.02
CA SER A 73 5.40 0.12 -16.67
C SER A 73 4.60 -0.81 -17.59
N GLU A 74 4.76 -0.65 -18.91
CA GLU A 74 4.20 -1.55 -19.94
C GLU A 74 4.77 -2.97 -19.88
N LYS A 75 5.93 -3.16 -19.24
CA LYS A 75 6.67 -4.43 -19.26
C LYS A 75 6.13 -5.49 -18.30
N ASP A 76 5.14 -5.18 -17.47
CA ASP A 76 4.74 -6.04 -16.35
C ASP A 76 3.33 -6.65 -16.41
N VAL A 77 3.35 -7.94 -16.08
CA VAL A 77 2.29 -8.95 -15.95
C VAL A 77 1.05 -8.44 -15.20
N HIS A 78 -0.15 -8.85 -15.66
CA HIS A 78 -1.47 -8.51 -15.09
C HIS A 78 -1.54 -8.50 -13.54
N ASN A 79 -0.82 -9.42 -12.88
CA ASN A 79 -0.78 -9.50 -11.42
C ASN A 79 -0.13 -8.28 -10.75
N ARG A 80 0.91 -7.67 -11.36
CA ARG A 80 1.56 -6.49 -10.80
C ARG A 80 0.64 -5.27 -10.88
N ARG A 81 -0.07 -5.07 -12.00
CA ARG A 81 -1.09 -4.01 -12.15
C ARG A 81 -2.24 -4.18 -11.17
N TYR A 82 -2.73 -5.40 -10.99
CA TYR A 82 -3.78 -5.68 -10.00
C TYR A 82 -3.33 -5.37 -8.57
N CYS A 83 -2.12 -5.77 -8.19
CA CYS A 83 -1.55 -5.45 -6.88
C CYS A 83 -1.37 -3.94 -6.69
N ALA A 84 -0.88 -3.22 -7.72
CA ALA A 84 -0.70 -1.78 -7.68
C ALA A 84 -2.02 -1.03 -7.46
N LEU A 85 -3.07 -1.41 -8.20
CA LEU A 85 -4.42 -0.83 -8.03
C LEU A 85 -4.99 -1.10 -6.64
N LEU A 86 -4.80 -2.31 -6.09
CA LEU A 86 -5.23 -2.63 -4.74
C LEU A 86 -4.53 -1.77 -3.69
N VAL A 87 -3.21 -1.61 -3.79
CA VAL A 87 -2.43 -0.78 -2.86
C VAL A 87 -2.88 0.67 -2.94
N LEU A 88 -3.03 1.23 -4.15
CA LEU A 88 -3.52 2.59 -4.33
C LEU A 88 -4.93 2.78 -3.79
N ARG A 89 -5.85 1.83 -4.00
CA ARG A 89 -7.21 1.89 -3.44
C ARG A 89 -7.20 1.99 -1.92
N GLU A 90 -6.46 1.09 -1.26
CA GLU A 90 -6.42 1.04 0.20
C GLU A 90 -5.73 2.27 0.80
N LEU A 91 -4.67 2.76 0.16
CA LEU A 91 -3.97 3.97 0.58
C LEU A 91 -4.84 5.22 0.46
N THR A 92 -5.55 5.36 -0.65
CA THR A 92 -6.39 6.55 -0.92
C THR A 92 -7.67 6.54 -0.08
N THR A 93 -8.17 5.36 0.26
CA THR A 93 -9.27 5.21 1.24
C THR A 93 -8.82 5.62 2.65
N ALA A 94 -7.58 5.33 3.02
CA ALA A 94 -7.02 5.71 4.32
C ALA A 94 -6.61 7.19 4.40
N VAL A 95 -5.97 7.70 3.35
CA VAL A 95 -5.38 9.04 3.26
C VAL A 95 -5.73 9.64 1.89
N PRO A 96 -6.91 10.28 1.75
CA PRO A 96 -7.37 10.83 0.48
C PRO A 96 -6.44 11.91 -0.11
N SER A 97 -5.72 12.65 0.74
CA SER A 97 -4.77 13.69 0.34
C SER A 97 -3.66 13.21 -0.59
N LEU A 98 -3.28 11.92 -0.51
CA LEU A 98 -2.25 11.33 -1.37
C LEU A 98 -2.69 11.24 -2.84
N LEU A 99 -3.98 11.01 -3.09
CA LEU A 99 -4.49 10.96 -4.47
C LEU A 99 -4.54 12.35 -5.06
N PHE A 100 -4.99 13.36 -4.29
CA PHE A 100 -5.22 14.72 -4.79
C PHE A 100 -3.95 15.36 -5.37
N GLN A 101 -2.78 15.03 -4.83
CA GLN A 101 -1.50 15.51 -5.35
C GLN A 101 -1.05 14.81 -6.64
N ARG A 102 -1.67 13.69 -7.01
CA ARG A 102 -1.20 12.77 -8.08
C ARG A 102 -2.31 12.31 -9.01
N VAL A 103 -3.44 13.04 -9.05
CA VAL A 103 -4.62 12.66 -9.85
C VAL A 103 -4.26 12.54 -11.32
N GLU A 104 -3.49 13.48 -11.86
CA GLU A 104 -3.08 13.46 -13.27
C GLU A 104 -2.27 12.21 -13.62
N GLN A 105 -1.24 11.90 -12.83
CA GLN A 105 -0.42 10.69 -12.99
C GLN A 105 -1.24 9.40 -12.85
N PHE A 106 -2.22 9.38 -11.94
CA PHE A 106 -3.09 8.23 -11.77
C PHE A 106 -4.00 8.02 -12.98
N ILE A 107 -4.58 9.09 -13.54
CA ILE A 107 -5.43 9.02 -14.72
C ILE A 107 -4.61 8.53 -15.93
N GLU A 108 -3.43 9.10 -16.15
CA GLU A 108 -2.51 8.66 -17.22
C GLU A 108 -2.04 7.21 -17.06
N ALA A 109 -1.88 6.73 -15.82
CA ALA A 109 -1.43 5.36 -15.56
C ALA A 109 -2.54 4.30 -15.75
N VAL A 110 -3.81 4.71 -15.70
CA VAL A 110 -4.99 3.83 -15.87
C VAL A 110 -5.50 3.82 -17.31
N TRP A 111 -5.35 4.92 -18.04
CA TRP A 111 -5.87 5.13 -19.39
C TRP A 111 -4.82 4.86 -20.48
#